data_AF-A0A968HEU5-F1
#
_entry.id   AF-A0A968HEU5-F1
#
_cell.length_a   1.000
_cell.length_b   1.000
_cell.length_c   1.000
_cell.angle_alpha   90.00
_cell.angle_beta   90.00
_cell.angle_gamma   90.00
#
_symmetry.space_group_name_H-M   'P 1'
#
loop_
_entity.id
_entity.type
_entity.pdbx_description
1 polymer ?
#
loop_
_entity_poly.entity_id
_entity_poly.type
_entity_poly.pdbx_seq_one_letter_code
_entity_poly.pdbx_strand_id
1 'polypeptide(L)'
;VMIIIAFLFVPDKFWERVQTITNPEAEQGSSISTRLENYKAALRMSVDYPVLGVGLYNFKVRSKDYGVSNHLVVHNTYLEILSGGGLLSFIPFIAILVSSWRKLRLRQRYDKQWCDFLICLKAAYISILITSFFISADHKKILWFLLALISSVYYLASSRSGADASENIP
;
A
#
# COMPACT_ATOMS: atom_id res chain seq x y z
N VAL A 1 25.60 -26.21 17.70
CA VAL A 1 25.96 -27.00 16.49
C VAL A 1 25.16 -26.58 15.26
N MET A 2 23.82 -26.61 15.26
CA MET A 2 23.03 -26.22 14.07
C MET A 2 23.21 -24.76 13.61
N ILE A 3 23.34 -23.80 14.53
CA ILE A 3 23.61 -22.39 14.18
C ILE A 3 24.98 -22.23 13.52
N ILE A 4 25.97 -23.00 13.96
CA ILE A 4 27.35 -22.96 13.44
C ILE A 4 27.39 -23.58 12.03
N ILE A 5 26.65 -24.68 11.82
CA ILE A 5 26.48 -25.30 10.49
C ILE A 5 25.74 -24.35 9.55
N ALA A 6 24.66 -23.71 10.01
CA ALA A 6 23.94 -22.72 9.21
C ALA A 6 24.87 -21.56 8.79
N PHE A 7 25.73 -21.09 9.69
CA PHE A 7 26.71 -20.03 9.43
C PHE A 7 27.76 -20.42 8.39
N LEU A 8 28.19 -21.69 8.37
CA LEU A 8 29.15 -22.22 7.40
C LEU A 8 28.57 -22.37 5.98
N PHE A 9 27.24 -22.47 5.85
CA PHE A 9 26.53 -22.57 4.57
C PHE A 9 25.95 -21.24 4.10
N VAL A 10 26.21 -20.14 4.81
CA VAL A 10 25.82 -18.80 4.38
C VAL A 10 26.64 -18.43 3.14
N PRO A 11 26.01 -18.20 1.96
CA PRO A 11 26.72 -17.83 0.75
C PRO A 11 27.43 -16.48 0.91
N ASP A 12 28.57 -16.28 0.23
CA ASP A 12 29.33 -15.02 0.31
C ASP A 12 28.48 -13.79 -0.03
N LYS A 13 27.53 -13.93 -0.97
CA LYS A 13 26.55 -12.89 -1.33
C LYS A 13 25.66 -12.42 -0.17
N PHE A 14 25.43 -13.25 0.84
CA PHE A 14 24.71 -12.84 2.04
C PHE A 14 25.54 -11.83 2.84
N TRP A 15 26.85 -12.08 2.99
CA TRP A 15 27.76 -11.19 3.71
C TRP A 15 27.94 -9.85 3.00
N GLU A 16 28.04 -9.87 1.67
CA GLU A 16 28.00 -8.64 0.85
C GLU A 16 26.73 -7.82 1.14
N ARG A 17 25.55 -8.46 1.16
CA ARG A 17 24.29 -7.79 1.50
C ARG A 17 24.24 -7.26 2.93
N VAL A 18 24.78 -7.98 3.91
CA VAL A 18 24.85 -7.48 5.29
C VAL A 18 25.72 -6.22 5.37
N GLN A 19 26.82 -6.16 4.64
CA GLN A 19 27.70 -4.99 4.58
C GLN A 19 27.02 -3.78 3.92
N THR A 20 26.15 -3.99 2.92
CA THR A 20 25.36 -2.89 2.31
C THR A 20 24.34 -2.24 3.25
N ILE A 21 23.95 -2.94 4.31
CA ILE A 21 23.05 -2.39 5.35
C ILE A 21 23.83 -1.44 6.26
N THR A 22 25.09 -1.75 6.57
CA THR A 22 25.94 -0.96 7.47
C THR A 22 26.66 0.20 6.78
N ASN A 23 26.86 0.16 5.46
CA ASN A 23 27.39 1.27 4.67
C ASN A 23 26.47 1.57 3.46
N PRO A 24 25.41 2.38 3.65
CA PRO A 24 24.47 2.73 2.59
C PRO A 24 25.09 3.49 1.41
N GLU A 25 26.25 4.13 1.62
CA GLU A 25 26.95 4.96 0.62
C GLU A 25 27.98 4.16 -0.20
N ALA A 26 28.39 2.97 0.25
CA ALA A 26 29.45 2.18 -0.40
C ALA A 26 28.96 1.42 -1.65
N GLU A 27 27.65 1.25 -1.83
CA GLU A 27 27.06 0.69 -3.04
C GLU A 27 25.98 1.61 -3.62
N GLN A 28 26.37 2.39 -4.64
CA GLN A 28 25.43 2.84 -5.66
C GLN A 28 24.80 1.60 -6.31
N GLY A 29 23.64 1.17 -5.82
CA GLY A 29 22.99 -0.08 -6.24
C GLY A 29 22.25 -0.85 -5.14
N SER A 30 22.37 -0.46 -3.87
CA SER A 30 21.54 -0.99 -2.79
C SER A 30 20.05 -0.78 -3.07
N SER A 31 19.22 -1.82 -2.86
CA SER A 31 17.75 -1.72 -3.05
C SER A 31 17.11 -0.60 -2.23
N ILE A 32 17.75 -0.11 -1.16
CA ILE A 32 17.23 0.95 -0.30
C ILE A 32 17.55 2.34 -0.87
N SER A 33 18.80 2.58 -1.27
CA SER A 33 19.21 3.87 -1.85
C SER A 33 18.44 4.17 -3.14
N THR A 34 18.28 3.16 -4.00
CA THR A 34 17.41 3.18 -5.17
C THR A 34 15.96 3.61 -4.86
N ARG A 35 15.33 3.03 -3.82
CA ARG A 35 13.95 3.39 -3.46
C ARG A 35 13.86 4.83 -2.97
N LEU A 36 14.84 5.27 -2.20
CA LEU A 36 14.87 6.63 -1.69
C LEU A 36 15.00 7.66 -2.83
N GLU A 37 15.83 7.36 -3.83
CA GLU A 37 15.93 8.18 -5.05
C GLU A 37 14.60 8.21 -5.82
N ASN A 38 13.94 7.06 -5.99
CA ASN A 38 12.62 7.00 -6.62
C ASN A 38 11.58 7.84 -5.86
N TYR A 39 11.59 7.80 -4.53
CA TYR A 39 10.66 8.58 -3.71
C TYR A 39 10.92 10.08 -3.84
N LYS A 40 12.18 10.50 -3.85
CA LYS A 40 12.57 11.89 -4.08
C LYS A 40 12.12 12.36 -5.46
N ALA A 41 12.32 11.56 -6.51
CA ALA A 41 11.85 11.87 -7.86
C ALA A 41 10.32 11.98 -7.91
N ALA A 42 9.59 11.02 -7.34
CA ALA A 42 8.13 11.05 -7.32
C ALA A 42 7.59 12.27 -6.57
N LEU A 43 8.20 12.65 -5.45
CA LEU A 43 7.85 13.87 -4.72
C LEU A 43 8.11 15.13 -5.56
N ARG A 44 9.25 15.22 -6.24
CA ARG A 44 9.56 16.36 -7.13
C ARG A 44 8.56 16.44 -8.29
N MET A 45 8.24 15.33 -8.94
CA MET A 45 7.19 15.27 -9.97
C MET A 45 5.84 15.75 -9.44
N SER A 46 5.51 15.39 -8.20
CA SER A 46 4.26 15.81 -7.56
C SER A 46 4.23 17.30 -7.23
N VAL A 47 5.40 17.91 -6.97
CA VAL A 47 5.52 19.36 -6.76
C VAL A 47 5.43 20.11 -8.08
N ASP A 48 6.06 19.61 -9.14
CA ASP A 48 6.06 20.26 -10.46
C ASP A 48 4.69 20.14 -11.16
N TYR A 49 3.99 19.03 -10.97
CA TYR A 49 2.69 18.75 -11.58
C TYR A 49 1.63 18.37 -10.52
N PRO A 50 1.22 19.29 -9.64
CA PRO A 50 0.44 18.96 -8.45
C PRO A 50 -1.00 18.53 -8.74
N VAL A 51 -1.61 19.03 -9.81
CA VAL A 51 -3.04 18.77 -10.07
C VAL A 51 -3.25 17.46 -10.83
N LEU A 52 -2.61 17.32 -11.98
CA LEU A 52 -2.79 16.19 -12.90
C LEU A 52 -1.67 15.15 -12.82
N GLY A 53 -0.56 15.46 -12.14
CA GLY A 53 0.63 14.62 -12.18
C GLY A 53 1.31 14.62 -13.55
N VAL A 54 2.31 13.78 -13.69
CA VAL A 54 3.04 13.58 -14.95
C VAL A 54 2.36 12.59 -15.92
N GLY A 55 1.17 12.12 -15.56
CA GLY A 55 0.40 11.07 -16.24
C GLY A 55 0.64 9.69 -15.62
N LEU A 56 -0.42 8.89 -15.52
CA LEU A 56 -0.35 7.54 -14.97
C LEU A 56 0.63 6.67 -15.77
N TYR A 57 1.46 5.88 -15.06
CA TYR A 57 2.52 5.05 -15.63
C TYR A 57 3.66 5.78 -16.35
N ASN A 58 3.72 7.12 -16.29
CA ASN A 58 4.82 7.89 -16.87
C ASN A 58 6.03 8.05 -15.97
N PHE A 59 5.99 7.54 -14.73
CA PHE A 59 7.14 7.61 -13.82
C PHE A 59 8.41 7.06 -14.46
N LYS A 60 8.36 5.89 -15.12
CA LYS A 60 9.51 5.26 -15.80
C LYS A 60 10.15 6.12 -16.90
N VAL A 61 9.36 7.00 -17.53
CA VAL A 61 9.81 7.84 -18.64
C VAL A 61 10.40 9.14 -18.09
N ARG A 62 9.69 9.75 -17.13
CA ARG A 62 10.03 11.04 -16.55
C ARG A 62 11.07 10.95 -15.44
N SER A 63 11.28 9.80 -14.80
CA SER A 63 12.21 9.62 -13.69
C SER A 63 13.65 10.04 -14.01
N LYS A 64 14.06 9.88 -15.28
CA LYS A 64 15.36 10.33 -15.79
C LYS A 64 15.55 11.84 -15.63
N ASP A 65 14.52 12.63 -15.89
CA ASP A 65 14.54 14.09 -15.74
C ASP A 65 14.76 14.52 -14.28
N TYR A 66 14.47 13.62 -13.33
CA TYR A 66 14.59 13.85 -11.89
C TYR A 66 15.81 13.16 -11.27
N GLY A 67 16.76 12.71 -12.09
CA GLY A 67 18.04 12.14 -11.64
C GLY A 67 17.99 10.64 -11.31
N VAL A 68 16.94 9.94 -11.76
CA VAL A 68 16.75 8.51 -11.51
C VAL A 68 16.92 7.73 -12.81
N SER A 69 18.03 7.01 -12.93
CA SER A 69 18.31 6.16 -14.09
C SER A 69 17.88 4.71 -13.85
N ASN A 70 17.08 4.15 -14.76
CA ASN A 70 16.73 2.72 -14.85
C ASN A 70 15.74 2.14 -13.81
N HIS A 71 14.72 2.90 -13.39
CA HIS A 71 13.63 2.36 -12.57
C HIS A 71 12.27 2.40 -13.27
N LEU A 72 11.53 1.28 -13.15
CA LEU A 72 10.24 1.08 -13.81
C LEU A 72 9.04 1.57 -12.99
N VAL A 73 9.18 1.65 -11.66
CA VAL A 73 8.09 1.98 -10.73
C VAL A 73 8.65 2.65 -9.47
N VAL A 74 7.80 3.36 -8.73
CA VAL A 74 8.18 4.07 -7.51
C VAL A 74 8.45 3.10 -6.35
N HIS A 75 7.77 1.94 -6.30
CA HIS A 75 7.70 1.05 -5.13
C HIS A 75 6.95 1.64 -3.93
N ASN A 76 6.03 2.57 -4.19
CA ASN A 76 5.15 3.13 -3.19
C ASN A 76 3.86 3.57 -3.87
N THR A 77 2.75 2.88 -3.56
CA THR A 77 1.45 3.11 -4.21
C THR A 77 0.99 4.56 -4.02
N TYR A 78 1.20 5.15 -2.84
CA TYR A 78 0.77 6.51 -2.54
C TYR A 78 1.50 7.53 -3.42
N LEU A 79 2.82 7.40 -3.54
CA LEU A 79 3.64 8.27 -4.38
C LEU A 79 3.44 8.01 -5.87
N GLU A 80 3.15 6.76 -6.27
CA GLU A 80 2.82 6.41 -7.66
C GLU A 80 1.53 7.12 -8.08
N ILE A 81 0.48 7.05 -7.26
CA ILE A 81 -0.80 7.73 -7.52
C ILE A 81 -0.63 9.25 -7.50
N LEU A 82 0.11 9.79 -6.54
CA LEU A 82 0.32 11.23 -6.40
C LEU A 82 1.16 11.81 -7.54
N SER A 83 2.29 11.19 -7.88
CA SER A 83 3.16 11.69 -8.95
C SER A 83 2.54 11.46 -10.33
N GLY A 84 1.87 10.33 -10.55
CA GLY A 84 1.25 10.00 -11.84
C GLY A 84 -0.03 10.77 -12.11
N GLY A 85 -0.93 10.89 -11.12
CA GLY A 85 -2.27 11.46 -11.30
C GLY A 85 -2.55 12.72 -10.48
N GLY A 86 -1.54 13.26 -9.79
CA GLY A 86 -1.65 14.46 -8.97
C GLY A 86 -2.64 14.33 -7.81
N LEU A 87 -3.00 15.48 -7.26
CA LEU A 87 -4.06 15.61 -6.25
C LEU A 87 -5.41 15.12 -6.77
N LEU A 88 -5.66 15.23 -8.09
CA LEU A 88 -6.90 14.77 -8.70
C LEU A 88 -7.12 13.27 -8.48
N SER A 89 -6.06 12.46 -8.55
CA SER A 89 -6.14 11.01 -8.31
C SER A 89 -5.91 10.65 -6.84
N PHE A 90 -5.04 11.39 -6.17
CA PHE A 90 -4.66 11.11 -4.79
C PHE A 90 -5.79 11.37 -3.79
N ILE A 91 -6.54 12.47 -3.92
CA ILE A 91 -7.61 12.81 -2.98
C ILE A 91 -8.73 11.76 -2.97
N PRO A 92 -9.30 11.34 -4.12
CA PRO A 92 -10.29 10.27 -4.14
C PRO A 92 -9.74 8.95 -3.59
N PHE A 93 -8.47 8.62 -3.90
CA PHE A 93 -7.85 7.41 -3.39
C PHE A 93 -7.79 7.40 -1.85
N ILE A 94 -7.29 8.47 -1.23
CA ILE A 94 -7.27 8.60 0.23
C ILE A 94 -8.69 8.62 0.81
N ALA A 95 -9.64 9.28 0.16
CA ALA A 95 -11.03 9.28 0.58
C ALA A 95 -11.63 7.87 0.63
N ILE A 96 -11.34 7.02 -0.37
CA ILE A 96 -11.75 5.61 -0.40
C ILE A 96 -11.14 4.86 0.79
N LEU A 97 -9.84 5.00 1.05
CA LEU A 97 -9.18 4.33 2.19
C LEU A 97 -9.77 4.77 3.53
N VAL A 98 -9.97 6.07 3.73
CA VAL A 98 -10.57 6.61 4.95
C VAL A 98 -12.02 6.13 5.11
N SER A 99 -12.80 6.09 4.03
CA SER A 99 -14.18 5.61 4.05
C SER A 99 -14.25 4.13 4.42
N SER A 100 -13.38 3.28 3.87
CA SER A 100 -13.29 1.85 4.18
C SER A 100 -12.92 1.61 5.64
N TRP A 101 -11.97 2.40 6.18
CA TRP A 101 -11.63 2.33 7.60
C TRP A 101 -12.80 2.74 8.50
N ARG A 102 -13.55 3.78 8.13
CA ARG A 102 -14.76 4.19 8.87
C ARG A 102 -15.80 3.05 8.87
N LYS A 103 -16.07 2.42 7.73
CA LYS A 103 -17.00 1.28 7.61
C LYS A 103 -16.62 0.11 8.53
N LEU A 104 -15.32 -0.22 8.62
CA LEU A 104 -14.82 -1.26 9.52
C LEU A 104 -14.93 -0.91 11.01
N ARG A 105 -14.98 0.39 11.37
CA ARG A 105 -15.09 0.85 12.76
C ARG A 105 -16.53 0.90 13.28
N LEU A 106 -17.54 0.89 12.42
CA LEU A 106 -18.92 0.85 12.89
C LEU A 106 -19.15 -0.42 13.72
N ARG A 107 -19.49 -0.22 14.99
CA ARG A 107 -19.89 -1.28 15.89
C ARG A 107 -21.34 -1.64 15.56
N GLN A 108 -21.57 -2.86 15.11
CA GLN A 108 -22.90 -3.45 15.17
C GLN A 108 -22.83 -4.68 16.08
N ARG A 109 -24.00 -5.07 16.61
CA ARG A 109 -24.11 -6.31 17.37
C ARG A 109 -24.14 -7.45 16.36
N TYR A 110 -23.04 -8.19 16.28
CA TYR A 110 -22.93 -9.35 15.41
C TYR A 110 -22.72 -10.61 16.24
N ASP A 111 -23.04 -11.78 15.66
CA ASP A 111 -22.64 -13.04 16.26
C ASP A 111 -21.09 -13.19 16.29
N LYS A 112 -20.62 -14.21 17.01
CA LYS A 112 -19.18 -14.49 17.15
C LYS A 112 -18.49 -14.72 15.80
N GLN A 113 -19.13 -15.42 14.86
CA GLN A 113 -18.51 -15.76 13.57
C GLN A 113 -18.31 -14.51 12.71
N TRP A 114 -19.29 -13.62 12.68
CA TRP A 114 -19.19 -12.31 12.04
C TRP A 114 -18.12 -11.43 12.66
N CYS A 115 -18.00 -11.45 14.00
CA CYS A 115 -16.93 -10.72 14.68
C CYS A 115 -15.54 -11.24 14.28
N ASP A 116 -15.34 -12.56 14.29
CA ASP A 116 -14.08 -13.21 13.89
C ASP A 116 -13.73 -12.85 12.43
N PHE A 117 -14.71 -12.91 11.52
CA PHE A 117 -14.54 -12.51 10.11
C PHE A 117 -14.15 -11.02 9.96
N LEU A 118 -14.80 -10.11 10.69
CA LEU A 118 -14.48 -8.67 10.65
C LEU A 118 -13.08 -8.37 11.19
N ILE A 119 -12.60 -9.12 12.18
CA ILE A 119 -11.23 -9.01 12.68
C ILE A 119 -10.23 -9.40 11.59
N CYS A 120 -10.44 -10.53 10.92
CA CYS A 120 -9.61 -10.96 9.79
C CYS A 120 -9.62 -9.93 8.65
N LEU A 121 -10.79 -9.38 8.32
CA LEU A 121 -10.93 -8.36 7.28
C LEU A 121 -10.18 -7.07 7.64
N LYS A 122 -10.23 -6.63 8.90
CA LYS A 122 -9.44 -5.49 9.41
C LYS A 122 -7.94 -5.76 9.33
N ALA A 123 -7.50 -6.95 9.73
CA ALA A 123 -6.09 -7.34 9.67
C ALA A 123 -5.58 -7.33 8.22
N ALA A 124 -6.36 -7.89 7.27
CA ALA A 124 -6.04 -7.84 5.85
C ALA A 124 -5.97 -6.40 5.31
N TYR A 125 -6.91 -5.54 5.74
CA TYR A 125 -6.92 -4.13 5.36
C TYR A 125 -5.69 -3.35 5.87
N ILE A 126 -5.32 -3.53 7.13
CA ILE A 126 -4.10 -2.91 7.69
C ILE A 126 -2.86 -3.44 6.97
N SER A 127 -2.80 -4.75 6.71
CA SER A 127 -1.70 -5.39 5.99
C SER A 127 -1.49 -4.77 4.60
N ILE A 128 -2.57 -4.58 3.81
CA ILE A 128 -2.42 -3.96 2.49
C ILE A 128 -2.00 -2.50 2.57
N LEU A 129 -2.47 -1.73 3.56
CA LEU A 129 -2.06 -0.33 3.75
C LEU A 129 -0.57 -0.19 4.03
N ILE A 130 -0.03 -1.07 4.89
CA ILE A 130 1.40 -1.13 5.21
C ILE A 130 2.18 -1.59 3.99
N THR A 131 1.74 -2.66 3.34
CA THR A 131 2.41 -3.21 2.15
C THR A 131 2.46 -2.20 1.00
N SER A 132 1.46 -1.32 0.88
CA SER A 132 1.37 -0.27 -0.14
C SER A 132 2.48 0.79 -0.05
N PHE A 133 3.19 0.88 1.08
CA PHE A 133 4.39 1.72 1.20
C PHE A 133 5.62 1.14 0.49
N PHE A 134 5.61 -0.16 0.18
CA PHE A 134 6.77 -0.89 -0.35
C PHE A 134 6.52 -1.46 -1.76
N ILE A 135 5.26 -1.40 -2.22
CA ILE A 135 4.83 -1.91 -3.51
C ILE A 135 4.04 -0.82 -4.23
N SER A 136 4.17 -0.72 -5.55
CA SER A 136 3.22 -0.01 -6.42
C SER A 136 2.06 -0.97 -6.73
N ALA A 137 1.01 -0.92 -5.91
CA ALA A 137 -0.15 -1.81 -5.95
C ALA A 137 -1.36 -1.20 -6.68
N ASP A 138 -1.20 -0.03 -7.29
CA ASP A 138 -2.21 0.75 -8.01
C ASP A 138 -2.95 -0.09 -9.08
N HIS A 139 -2.22 -0.94 -9.80
CA HIS A 139 -2.72 -1.84 -10.84
C HIS A 139 -3.08 -3.24 -10.31
N LYS A 140 -2.85 -3.52 -9.01
CA LYS A 140 -3.09 -4.84 -8.43
C LYS A 140 -4.55 -4.96 -8.05
N LYS A 141 -5.24 -5.92 -8.67
CA LYS A 141 -6.66 -6.20 -8.41
C LYS A 141 -6.99 -6.44 -6.93
N ILE A 142 -6.05 -6.99 -6.16
CA ILE A 142 -6.25 -7.36 -4.75
C ILE A 142 -6.65 -6.17 -3.87
N LEU A 143 -6.08 -4.99 -4.11
CA LEU A 143 -6.41 -3.77 -3.37
C LEU A 143 -7.88 -3.40 -3.59
N TRP A 144 -8.28 -3.34 -4.85
CA TRP A 144 -9.64 -2.98 -5.26
C TRP A 144 -10.68 -4.03 -4.82
N PHE A 145 -10.36 -5.31 -4.93
CA PHE A 145 -11.22 -6.39 -4.42
C PHE A 145 -11.44 -6.31 -2.92
N LEU A 146 -10.39 -6.01 -2.14
CA LEU A 146 -10.52 -5.87 -0.69
C LEU A 146 -11.41 -4.68 -0.31
N LEU A 147 -11.25 -3.53 -0.99
CA LEU A 147 -12.08 -2.34 -0.77
C LEU A 147 -13.56 -2.58 -1.15
N ALA A 148 -13.79 -3.32 -2.23
CA ALA A 148 -15.13 -3.74 -2.63
C ALA A 148 -15.74 -4.69 -1.59
N LEU A 149 -14.99 -5.68 -1.11
CA LEU A 149 -15.44 -6.61 -0.07
C LEU A 149 -15.84 -5.89 1.21
N ILE A 150 -15.04 -4.92 1.68
CA ILE A 150 -15.37 -4.09 2.85
C ILE A 150 -16.69 -3.36 2.64
N SER A 151 -16.91 -2.81 1.45
CA SER A 151 -18.14 -2.08 1.13
C SER A 151 -19.37 -3.01 1.08
N SER A 152 -19.23 -4.19 0.49
CA SER A 152 -20.30 -5.20 0.44
C SER A 152 -20.68 -5.70 1.83
N VAL A 153 -19.69 -6.02 2.67
CA VAL A 153 -19.93 -6.46 4.06
C VAL A 153 -20.63 -5.37 4.86
N TYR A 154 -20.18 -4.12 4.73
CA TYR A 154 -20.84 -2.98 5.38
C TYR A 154 -22.30 -2.83 4.96
N TYR A 155 -22.58 -2.92 3.66
CA TYR A 155 -23.95 -2.83 3.14
C TYR A 155 -24.84 -3.94 3.72
N LEU A 156 -24.42 -5.20 3.60
CA LEU A 156 -25.18 -6.35 4.13
C LEU A 156 -25.45 -6.23 5.64
N ALA A 157 -24.45 -5.79 6.39
CA ALA A 157 -24.55 -5.57 7.82
C ALA A 157 -25.55 -4.44 8.17
N SER A 158 -25.48 -3.31 7.45
CA SER A 158 -26.42 -2.19 7.64
C SER A 158 -27.87 -2.54 7.28
N SER A 159 -28.09 -3.36 6.25
CA SER A 159 -29.43 -3.79 5.85
C SER A 159 -30.10 -4.71 6.88
N ARG A 160 -29.33 -5.61 7.52
CA ARG A 160 -29.86 -6.50 8.57
C ARG A 160 -30.31 -5.74 9.81
N SER A 161 -29.50 -4.76 10.24
CA SER A 161 -29.85 -3.91 11.40
C SER A 161 -31.14 -3.09 11.18
N GLY A 162 -31.46 -2.74 9.94
CA GLY A 162 -32.71 -2.03 9.60
C GLY A 162 -33.94 -2.94 9.56
N ALA A 163 -33.78 -4.19 9.13
CA ALA A 163 -34.87 -5.17 9.10
C ALA A 163 -35.32 -5.59 10.51
N ASP A 164 -34.37 -5.88 11.41
CA ASP A 164 -34.64 -6.23 12.82
C ASP A 164 -35.35 -5.10 13.59
N ALA A 165 -35.17 -3.84 13.16
CA ALA A 165 -35.82 -2.68 13.75
C ALA A 165 -37.26 -2.49 13.25
N SER A 166 -37.57 -2.89 12.01
CA SER A 166 -38.93 -2.83 11.45
C SER A 166 -39.84 -3.97 11.92
N GLU A 167 -39.27 -5.12 12.29
CA GLU A 167 -40.01 -6.30 12.77
C GLU A 167 -40.41 -6.19 14.25
N ASN A 168 -39.84 -5.22 14.99
CA ASN A 168 -40.11 -4.95 16.40
C ASN A 168 -41.06 -3.76 16.66
N ILE A 169 -41.83 -3.34 15.65
CA ILE A 169 -42.85 -2.31 15.84
C ILE A 169 -44.19 -3.02 16.18
N PRO A 170 -44.73 -2.86 17.40
CA PRO A 170 -45.98 -3.50 17.83
C PRO A 170 -47.22 -2.96 17.09
#